data_AF-A0A848EFP3-F1
#
_entry.id   AF-A0A848EFP3-F1
#
_cell.length_a   1.000
_cell.length_b   1.000
_cell.length_c   1.000
_cell.angle_alpha   90.00
_cell.angle_beta   90.00
_cell.angle_gamma   90.00
#
_symmetry.space_group_name_H-M   'P 1'
#
loop_
_entity.id
_entity.type
_entity.pdbx_description
1 polymer ?
#
loop_
_entity_poly.entity_id
_entity_poly.type
_entity_poly.pdbx_seq_one_letter_code
_entity_poly.pdbx_strand_id
1 'polypeptide(L)' 'MEMEMRPEVRTVPRVSEHNSEPKWLEIPQFQGAYRIGKTKIYELVGRGQLEMVKVGRKSLISVASAERLFASLPRAGQ' A
#
# COMPACT_ATOMS: atom_id res chain seq x y z
N MET A 1 -32.96 -38.47 22.34
CA MET A 1 -31.63 -37.95 22.70
C MET A 1 -31.43 -36.66 21.94
N GLU A 2 -31.74 -35.56 22.61
CA GLU A 2 -31.32 -34.23 22.18
C GLU A 2 -29.80 -34.15 22.32
N MET A 3 -29.12 -33.76 21.25
CA MET A 3 -27.84 -33.06 21.36
C MET A 3 -27.83 -32.00 20.25
N GLU A 4 -28.49 -30.90 20.56
CA GLU A 4 -28.16 -29.59 20.00
C GLU A 4 -26.68 -29.32 20.27
N MET A 5 -25.87 -29.25 19.21
CA MET A 5 -24.59 -28.55 19.26
C MET A 5 -24.41 -27.76 17.96
N ARG A 6 -25.01 -26.58 17.95
CA ARG A 6 -24.37 -25.36 17.40
C ARG A 6 -23.78 -24.63 18.63
N PRO A 7 -22.69 -23.84 18.53
CA PRO A 7 -22.22 -23.05 17.40
C PRO A 7 -20.67 -23.18 17.23
N GLU A 8 -20.02 -22.63 16.21
CA GLU A 8 -19.52 -21.27 16.24
C GLU A 8 -19.12 -20.92 14.80
N VAL A 9 -19.92 -20.06 14.19
CA VAL A 9 -19.49 -19.32 13.02
C VAL A 9 -18.29 -18.51 13.49
N ARG A 10 -17.08 -18.99 13.18
CA ARG A 10 -15.89 -18.16 13.19
C ARG A 10 -16.18 -17.03 12.23
N THR A 11 -16.65 -15.91 12.77
CA THR A 11 -16.66 -14.64 12.08
C THR A 11 -15.19 -14.35 11.79
N VAL A 12 -14.74 -14.76 10.61
CA VAL A 12 -13.60 -14.12 10.00
C VAL A 12 -13.91 -12.63 10.06
N PRO A 13 -13.04 -11.78 10.62
CA PRO A 13 -13.28 -10.36 10.61
C PRO A 13 -13.51 -9.98 9.15
N ARG A 14 -14.74 -9.56 8.87
CA ARG A 14 -15.18 -8.94 7.63
C ARG A 14 -14.13 -7.89 7.32
N VAL A 15 -13.18 -8.21 6.44
CA VAL A 15 -12.22 -7.24 5.95
C VAL A 15 -13.09 -6.16 5.32
N SER A 16 -13.17 -5.04 6.02
CA SER A 16 -13.99 -3.93 5.61
C SER A 16 -13.60 -3.59 4.19
N GLU A 17 -14.53 -3.85 3.29
CA GLU A 17 -14.53 -3.49 1.89
C GLU A 17 -14.62 -1.97 1.79
N HIS A 18 -13.58 -1.29 2.25
CA HIS A 18 -13.36 0.09 1.92
C HIS A 18 -12.72 0.03 0.55
N ASN A 19 -13.53 0.32 -0.45
CA ASN A 19 -13.18 0.50 -1.85
C ASN A 19 -12.05 1.53 -1.98
N SER A 20 -10.82 1.12 -1.69
CA SER A 20 -9.61 1.84 -2.08
C SER A 20 -9.28 1.31 -3.45
N GLU A 21 -9.89 1.89 -4.48
CA GLU A 21 -9.36 1.75 -5.83
C GLU A 21 -7.84 1.92 -5.74
N PRO A 22 -7.04 0.93 -6.20
CA PRO A 22 -5.59 1.05 -6.11
C PRO A 22 -5.20 2.26 -6.93
N LYS A 23 -4.90 3.36 -6.23
CA LYS A 23 -4.50 4.60 -6.86
C LYS A 23 -3.04 4.44 -7.24
N TRP A 24 -2.79 4.51 -8.54
CA TRP A 24 -1.46 4.47 -9.10
C TRP A 24 -1.04 5.89 -9.48
N LEU A 25 0.17 6.29 -9.09
CA LEU A 25 0.74 7.59 -9.46
C LEU A 25 1.88 7.39 -10.44
N GLU A 26 1.91 8.19 -11.51
CA GLU A 26 3.11 8.29 -12.33
C GLU A 26 4.25 8.93 -11.52
N ILE A 27 5.50 8.62 -11.85
CA ILE A 27 6.69 9.23 -11.22
C ILE A 27 6.55 10.76 -11.03
N PRO A 28 6.21 11.60 -12.04
CA PRO A 28 6.08 13.03 -11.84
C PRO A 28 5.00 13.42 -10.81
N GLN A 29 3.87 12.70 -10.76
CA GLN A 29 2.83 12.93 -9.76
C GLN A 29 3.31 12.51 -8.37
N PHE A 30 4.02 11.39 -8.27
CA PHE A 30 4.60 10.89 -7.04
C PHE A 30 5.62 11.88 -6.45
N GLN A 31 6.48 12.44 -7.31
CA GLN A 31 7.43 13.48 -6.92
C GLN A 31 6.71 14.72 -6.35
N GLY A 32 5.61 15.14 -6.95
CA GLY A 32 4.81 16.25 -6.45
C GLY A 32 4.13 15.95 -5.11
N ALA A 33 3.56 14.76 -4.96
CA ALA A 33 2.81 14.36 -3.77
C ALA A 33 3.71 14.11 -2.55
N TYR A 34 4.82 13.38 -2.73
CA TYR A 34 5.68 12.93 -1.64
C TYR A 34 6.99 13.72 -1.53
N ARG A 35 7.25 14.66 -2.46
CA ARG A 35 8.46 15.50 -2.50
C ARG A 35 9.77 14.71 -2.47
N ILE A 36 9.79 13.51 -3.06
CA ILE A 36 11.01 12.71 -3.20
C ILE A 36 11.56 12.73 -4.62
N GLY A 37 12.89 12.69 -4.76
CA GLY A 37 13.57 12.66 -6.05
C GLY A 37 13.47 11.31 -6.76
N LYS A 38 13.60 11.30 -8.10
CA LYS A 38 13.58 10.07 -8.92
C LYS A 38 14.60 9.03 -8.46
N THR A 39 15.81 9.44 -8.12
CA THR A 39 16.85 8.53 -7.61
C THR A 39 16.34 7.78 -6.39
N LYS A 40 15.75 8.50 -5.43
CA LYS A 40 15.21 7.90 -4.21
C LYS A 40 14.03 6.98 -4.49
N ILE A 41 13.14 7.34 -5.42
CA ILE A 41 12.05 6.47 -5.87
C ILE A 41 12.63 5.14 -6.36
N TYR A 42 13.58 5.17 -7.30
CA TYR A 42 14.17 3.94 -7.83
C TYR A 42 14.94 3.15 -6.78
N GLU A 43 15.63 3.81 -5.84
CA GLU A 43 16.24 3.13 -4.70
C GLU A 43 15.21 2.40 -3.84
N LEU A 44 14.08 3.06 -3.50
CA LEU A 44 13.04 2.47 -2.67
C LEU A 44 12.34 1.30 -3.37
N VAL A 45 12.12 1.42 -4.68
CA VAL A 45 11.62 0.31 -5.51
C VAL A 45 12.62 -0.84 -5.55
N GLY A 46 13.91 -0.55 -5.79
CA GLY A 46 14.96 -1.56 -5.83
C GLY A 46 15.17 -2.28 -4.49
N ARG A 47 14.83 -1.63 -3.38
CA ARG A 47 14.85 -2.22 -2.02
C ARG A 47 13.56 -2.98 -1.67
N GLY A 48 12.56 -3.01 -2.55
CA GLY A 48 11.24 -3.62 -2.27
C GLY A 48 10.40 -2.85 -1.26
N GLN A 49 10.73 -1.59 -0.98
CA GLN A 49 10.01 -0.72 -0.05
C GLN A 49 8.88 0.06 -0.74
N LEU A 50 8.87 0.10 -2.07
CA LEU A 50 7.89 0.79 -2.88
C LEU A 50 7.48 -0.11 -4.05
N GLU A 51 6.18 -0.37 -4.16
CA GLU A 51 5.61 -1.14 -5.27
C GLU A 51 5.50 -0.27 -6.52
N MET A 52 6.19 -0.66 -7.59
CA MET A 52 6.15 0.02 -8.88
C MET A 52 5.90 -0.98 -10.01
N VAL A 53 4.96 -0.66 -10.88
CA VAL A 53 4.66 -1.42 -12.09
C VAL A 53 4.96 -0.57 -13.33
N LYS A 54 5.50 -1.20 -14.37
CA LYS A 54 5.73 -0.55 -15.65
C LYS A 54 4.60 -0.88 -16.60
N VAL A 55 3.88 0.14 -17.05
CA VAL A 55 2.78 0.02 -18.02
C VAL A 55 3.19 0.73 -19.30
N GLY A 56 3.67 -0.04 -20.27
CA GLY A 56 4.24 0.48 -21.52
C GLY A 56 5.48 1.34 -21.26
N ARG A 57 5.39 2.63 -21.59
CA ARG A 57 6.47 3.61 -21.38
C ARG A 57 6.41 4.29 -20.01
N LYS A 58 5.33 4.09 -19.25
CA LYS A 58 5.09 4.76 -17.97
C LYS A 58 5.44 3.86 -16.79
N SER A 59 5.95 4.46 -15.72
CA SER A 59 6.15 3.81 -14.43
C SER A 59 5.11 4.32 -13.46
N LEU A 60 4.36 3.39 -12.88
CA LEU A 60 3.26 3.63 -11.97
C LEU A 60 3.61 3.10 -10.59
N ILE A 61 3.42 3.93 -9.57
CA ILE A 61 3.73 3.63 -8.17
C ILE A 61 2.42 3.45 -7.41
N SER A 62 2.31 2.38 -6.63
CA SER A 62 1.14 2.15 -5.77
C SER A 62 1.12 3.16 -4.62
N VAL A 63 0.03 3.94 -4.53
CA VAL A 63 -0.18 4.85 -3.40
C VAL A 63 -0.24 4.08 -2.09
N ALA A 64 -0.91 2.93 -2.06
CA ALA A 64 -1.03 2.12 -0.84
C ALA A 64 0.34 1.68 -0.30
N SER A 65 1.27 1.28 -1.18
CA SER A 65 2.63 0.92 -0.80
C SER A 65 3.40 2.14 -0.28
N ALA A 66 3.28 3.28 -0.95
CA ALA A 66 3.89 4.52 -0.51
C ALA A 66 3.38 4.96 0.87
N GLU A 67 2.06 4.99 1.09
CA GLU A 67 1.50 5.36 2.38
C GLU A 67 1.99 4.45 3.51
N ARG A 68 2.09 3.14 3.27
CA ARG A 68 2.69 2.20 4.24
C ARG A 68 4.15 2.54 4.55
N LEU A 69 4.94 2.85 3.53
CA LEU A 69 6.34 3.24 3.70
C LEU A 69 6.44 4.51 4.56
N PHE A 70 5.75 5.58 4.17
CA PHE A 70 5.82 6.87 4.86
C PHE A 70 5.22 6.82 6.27
N ALA A 71 4.20 6.01 6.50
CA ALA A 71 3.67 5.74 7.84
C ALA A 71 4.67 4.99 8.73
N SER A 72 5.54 4.15 8.14
CA SER A 72 6.57 3.41 8.86
C SER A 72 7.86 4.20 9.10
N LEU A 73 8.05 5.35 8.46
CA LEU A 73 9.25 6.15 8.67
C LEU A 73 9.22 6.76 10.08
N PRO A 74 10.32 6.67 10.86
CA PRO A 74 10.41 7.37 12.12
C PRO A 74 10.31 8.88 11.84
N ARG A 75 9.41 9.56 12.56
CA ARG A 75 9.33 11.03 12.49
C ARG A 75 10.64 11.57 13.07
N ALA A 76 11.48 12.16 12.22
CA ALA A 76 12.68 12.87 12.67
C ALA A 76 12.23 14.09 13.48
N GLY A 77 12.20 13.94 14.81
CA GLY A 77 11.71 14.96 15.74
C GLY A 77 11.20 14.41 17.08
N GLN A 78 11.81 13.35 17.63
CA GLN A 78 11.71 13.01 19.05
C GLN A 78 13.10 13.12 19.68
#